data_AF-A0A2E8YSK6-F1
#
_entry.id   AF-A0A2E8YSK6-F1
#
_cell.length_a   1.000
_cell.length_b   1.000
_cell.length_c   1.000
_cell.angle_alpha   90.00
_cell.angle_beta   90.00
_cell.angle_gamma   90.00
#
_symmetry.space_group_name_H-M   'P 1'
#
loop_
_entity.id
_entity.type
_entity.pdbx_description
1 polymer ?
#
loop_
_entity_poly.entity_id
_entity_poly.type
_entity_poly.pdbx_seq_one_letter_code
_entity_poly.pdbx_strand_id
1 'polypeptide(L)' 'MALIRKRINQETIKFQGRIRVSNHPTMSKTFKLRSQGVQWTKETEIQIERGTLGLDLKSLIRQGYLTFLNAI' A
#
# COMPACT_ATOMS: atom_id res chain seq x y z
N MET A 1 9.81 -3.60 4.73
CA MET A 1 9.16 -4.84 5.20
C MET A 1 7.70 -4.88 4.75
N ALA A 2 7.48 -5.67 3.71
CA ALA A 2 6.20 -6.13 3.19
C ALA A 2 5.46 -7.08 4.18
N LEU A 3 4.15 -6.90 4.35
CA LEU A 3 3.33 -7.76 5.21
C LEU A 3 1.94 -7.96 4.62
N ILE A 4 1.48 -9.21 4.59
CA ILE A 4 0.14 -9.57 4.08
C ILE A 4 -0.72 -10.02 5.26
N ARG A 5 -1.83 -9.32 5.50
CA ARG A 5 -2.83 -9.69 6.50
C ARG A 5 -4.03 -10.33 5.82
N LYS A 6 -4.43 -11.51 6.29
CA LYS A 6 -5.73 -12.09 5.95
C LYS A 6 -6.79 -11.44 6.84
N ARG A 7 -7.84 -10.88 6.23
CA ARG A 7 -9.05 -10.43 6.92
C ARG A 7 -10.19 -11.36 6.53
N ILE A 8 -10.84 -11.93 7.52
CA ILE A 8 -11.99 -12.82 7.34
C ILE A 8 -13.20 -12.04 7.85
N ASN A 9 -14.12 -11.71 6.96
CA ASN A 9 -15.47 -11.29 7.32
C ASN A 9 -16.40 -12.49 7.16
N GLN A 10 -17.57 -12.44 7.81
CA GLN A 10 -18.57 -13.52 7.82
C GLN A 10 -18.89 -14.05 6.41
N GLU A 11 -18.83 -13.20 5.39
CA GLU A 11 -19.17 -13.55 3.99
C GLU A 11 -17.97 -13.56 3.04
N THR A 12 -16.84 -12.94 3.37
CA THR A 12 -15.73 -12.77 2.42
C THR A 12 -14.35 -12.83 3.07
N ILE A 13 -13.41 -13.44 2.34
CA ILE A 13 -11.98 -13.39 2.67
C ILE A 13 -11.35 -12.26 1.85
N LYS A 14 -10.67 -11.34 2.53
CA LYS A 14 -9.90 -10.25 1.92
C LYS A 14 -8.45 -10.35 2.37
N PHE A 15 -7.52 -9.98 1.49
CA PHE A 15 -6.09 -9.95 1.78
C PHE A 15 -5.61 -8.51 1.73
N GLN A 16 -5.06 -8.00 2.83
CA GLN A 16 -4.49 -6.66 2.91
C GLN A 16 -2.97 -6.75 2.77
N GLY A 17 -2.42 -6.24 1.67
CA GLY A 17 -1.00 -5.97 1.54
C GLY A 17 -0.66 -4.66 2.25
N ARG A 18 0.38 -4.66 3.09
CA ARG A 18 0.88 -3.49 3.80
C ARG A 18 2.39 -3.42 3.62
N ILE A 19 2.88 -2.26 3.23
CA ILE A 19 4.31 -2.03 3.01
C ILE A 19 4.75 -0.89 3.93
N ARG A 20 5.77 -1.19 4.72
CA ARG A 20 6.46 -0.22 5.58
C ARG A 20 7.91 -0.18 5.15
N VAL A 21 8.32 0.94 4.56
CA VAL A 21 9.71 1.23 4.23
C VAL A 21 10.11 2.49 5.00
N SER A 22 11.31 2.50 5.56
CA SER A 22 11.85 3.67 6.27
C SER A 22 11.88 4.88 5.33
N ASN A 23 11.55 6.07 5.83
CA ASN A 23 11.45 7.32 5.06
C ASN A 23 10.36 7.36 3.96
N HIS A 24 9.45 6.39 3.90
CA HIS A 24 8.29 6.42 3.00
C HIS A 24 6.96 6.28 3.77
N PRO A 25 5.86 6.88 3.27
CA PRO A 25 4.55 6.69 3.87
C PRO A 25 4.14 5.22 3.82
N THR A 26 3.44 4.76 4.86
CA THR A 26 2.93 3.38 4.88
C THR A 26 1.86 3.22 3.81
N MET A 27 2.11 2.34 2.84
CA MET A 27 1.13 2.00 1.81
C MET A 27 0.36 0.75 2.21
N SER A 28 -0.97 0.76 1.97
CA SER A 28 -1.79 -0.42 2.20
C SER A 28 -2.89 -0.55 1.15
N LYS A 29 -3.15 -1.78 0.71
CA LYS A 29 -4.17 -2.08 -0.30
C LYS A 29 -4.82 -3.43 -0.01
N THR A 30 -6.12 -3.54 -0.28
CA THR A 30 -6.90 -4.77 -0.08
C THR A 30 -7.22 -5.45 -1.39
N PHE A 31 -7.15 -6.78 -1.39
CA PHE A 31 -7.34 -7.67 -2.53
C PHE A 31 -8.34 -8.77 -2.19
N LYS A 32 -9.05 -9.26 -3.21
CA LYS A 32 -9.92 -10.44 -3.07
C LYS A 32 -9.09 -11.73 -3.07
N LEU A 33 -8.01 -11.78 -3.87
CA LEU A 33 -7.14 -12.94 -4.01
C LEU A 33 -5.81 -12.74 -3.28
N ARG A 34 -5.30 -13.82 -2.68
CA ARG A 34 -3.99 -13.81 -1.99
C ARG A 34 -2.84 -13.56 -2.96
N SER A 35 -2.88 -14.21 -4.14
CA SER A 35 -1.85 -14.10 -5.18
C SER A 35 -1.65 -12.65 -5.62
N GLN A 36 -2.74 -11.92 -5.88
CA GLN A 36 -2.72 -10.50 -6.22
C GLN A 36 -2.08 -9.65 -5.11
N GLY A 37 -2.41 -9.93 -3.85
CA GLY A 37 -1.79 -9.24 -2.72
C GLY A 37 -0.29 -9.50 -2.62
N VAL A 38 0.16 -10.74 -2.81
CA VAL A 38 1.59 -11.08 -2.82
C VAL A 38 2.33 -10.38 -3.95
N GLN A 39 1.77 -10.45 -5.16
CA GLN A 39 2.36 -9.85 -6.35
C GLN A 39 2.49 -8.33 -6.19
N TRP A 40 1.40 -7.65 -5.83
CA TRP A 40 1.43 -6.21 -5.59
C TRP A 40 2.44 -5.81 -4.52
N THR A 41 2.53 -6.58 -3.43
CA THR A 41 3.43 -6.25 -2.33
C THR A 41 4.90 -6.34 -2.78
N LYS A 42 5.26 -7.37 -3.55
CA LYS A 42 6.61 -7.52 -4.12
C LYS A 42 6.94 -6.45 -5.14
N GLU A 43 6.03 -6.19 -6.09
CA GLU A 43 6.24 -5.18 -7.12
C GLU A 43 6.41 -3.79 -6.53
N THR A 44 5.59 -3.44 -5.53
CA THR A 44 5.64 -2.14 -4.86
C THR A 44 6.92 -2.02 -4.02
N GLU A 45 7.37 -3.06 -3.32
CA GLU A 45 8.64 -3.04 -2.59
C GLU A 45 9.83 -2.79 -3.54
N ILE A 46 9.87 -3.52 -4.67
CA ILE A 46 10.89 -3.32 -5.72
C ILE A 46 10.83 -1.91 -6.31
N GLN A 47 9.64 -1.36 -6.54
CA GLN A 47 9.49 0.00 -7.08
C GLN A 47 9.95 1.08 -6.09
N ILE A 48 9.79 0.87 -4.78
CA ILE A 48 10.33 1.77 -3.74
C ILE A 48 11.86 1.68 -3.75
N GLU A 49 12.43 0.47 -3.75
CA GLU A 49 13.88 0.26 -3.77
C GLU A 49 14.55 0.86 -5.02
N ARG A 50 13.88 0.75 -6.17
CA ARG A 50 14.36 1.33 -7.43
C ARG A 50 14.14 2.84 -7.54
N GLY A 51 13.49 3.47 -6.56
CA GLY A 51 13.14 4.90 -6.61
C GLY A 51 12.17 5.28 -7.72
N THR A 52 11.55 4.29 -8.39
CA THR A 52 10.57 4.50 -9.48
C THR A 52 9.17 4.74 -8.95
N LEU A 53 8.89 4.38 -7.70
CA LEU A 53 7.87 5.06 -6.90
C LEU A 53 8.39 6.45 -6.53
N GLY A 54 8.56 7.29 -7.55
CA GLY A 54 8.51 8.72 -7.37
C GLY A 54 7.21 8.97 -6.64
N LEU A 55 7.32 9.39 -5.37
CA LEU A 55 6.26 10.12 -4.71
C LEU A 55 6.08 11.41 -5.52
N ASP A 56 5.47 11.32 -6.69
CA ASP A 56 4.80 12.47 -7.24
C ASP A 56 3.68 12.73 -6.23
N LEU A 57 3.98 13.60 -5.27
CA LEU A 57 3.02 14.07 -4.26
C LEU A 57 1.73 14.49 -4.96
N LYS A 58 1.81 14.97 -6.21
CA LYS A 58 0.65 15.28 -7.04
C LYS A 58 -0.22 14.06 -7.35
N SER A 59 0.34 12.88 -7.58
CA SER A 59 -0.43 11.65 -7.83
C SER A 59 -1.18 11.16 -6.59
N LEU A 60 -0.59 11.31 -5.40
CA LEU A 60 -1.23 10.97 -4.11
C LEU A 60 -2.32 11.96 -3.72
N ILE A 61 -2.13 13.26 -4.02
CA ILE A 61 -3.17 14.30 -3.87
C ILE A 61 -4.33 14.03 -4.85
N ARG A 62 -4.04 13.67 -6.10
CA ARG A 62 -5.05 13.38 -7.13
C ARG A 62 -5.85 12.11 -6.86
N GLN A 63 -5.28 11.17 -6.11
CA GLN A 63 -5.94 9.93 -5.70
C GLN A 63 -6.59 10.00 -4.31
N GLY A 64 -6.61 11.17 -3.66
CA GLY A 64 -7.35 11.38 -2.40
C GLY A 64 -6.75 10.73 -1.15
N TYR A 65 -5.46 10.36 -1.18
CA TYR A 65 -4.80 9.66 -0.06
C TYR A 65 -4.15 10.58 0.99
N LEU A 66 -4.22 11.91 0.82
CA LEU A 66 -3.69 12.90 1.76
C LEU A 66 -4.80 13.85 2.22
N THR A 67 -5.61 13.41 3.18
CA THR A 67 -6.15 14.31 4.20
C THR A 67 -5.24 14.21 5.42
N PHE A 68 -5.09 15.32 6.15
CA PHE A 68 -4.28 15.47 7.37
C PHE A 68 -2.78 15.72 7.18
N LEU A 69 -2.44 16.94 6.76
CA LEU A 69 -1.29 17.69 7.27
C LEU A 69 -1.55 19.19 7.02
N ASN A 70 -2.52 19.74 7.75
CA ASN A 70 -2.68 21.17 8.02
C ASN A 70 -3.60 21.30 9.24
N ALA A 71 -3.01 21.08 10.41
CA ALA A 71 -3.55 21.49 11.69
C ALA A 71 -2.37 21.59 12.66
N ILE A 72 -1.61 22.67 12.52
CA ILE A 72 -0.93 23.49 13.55
C ILE A 72 -0.32 24.68 12.81
#